data_AF-A0A646IJ40-F1
#
_entry.id   AF-A0A646IJ40-F1
#
_cell.length_a   1.000
_cell.length_b   1.000
_cell.length_c   1.000
_cell.angle_alpha   90.00
_cell.angle_beta   90.00
_cell.angle_gamma   90.00
#
_symmetry.space_group_name_H-M   'P 1'
#
loop_
_entity.id
_entity.type
_entity.pdbx_description
1 polymer ?
#
loop_
_entity_poly.entity_id
_entity_poly.type
_entity_poly.pdbx_seq_one_letter_code
_entity_poly.pdbx_strand_id
1 'polypeptide(L)'
;SGLFELTVVDTGAIGPGQALMVHEAARMLREGAEVRDVVHVIENRLRDASHVYLVPDELLYMYTRAKQKGEKSITWGRYMMGTAFNVRPLIHMHRGDTEAIAKVRGSDEGIRRLLAHTETMITEERLATPVVAITYSGSLDTVRRME
;
A
#
# COMPACT_ATOMS: atom_id res chain seq x y z
N SER A 1 -18.43 12.35 -35.13
CA SER A 1 -17.76 12.52 -33.83
C SER A 1 -18.47 11.64 -32.83
N GLY A 2 -17.77 10.70 -32.21
CA GLY A 2 -18.33 9.95 -31.08
C GLY A 2 -18.32 10.83 -29.82
N LEU A 3 -19.22 10.55 -28.88
CA LEU A 3 -19.17 11.13 -27.55
C LEU A 3 -17.94 10.55 -26.83
N PHE A 4 -17.03 11.41 -26.38
CA PHE A 4 -15.88 11.03 -25.57
C PHE A 4 -16.26 11.23 -24.10
N GLU A 5 -16.17 10.16 -23.32
CA GLU A 5 -16.39 10.19 -21.87
C GLU A 5 -15.09 9.86 -21.14
N LEU A 6 -14.77 10.65 -20.12
CA LEU A 6 -13.60 10.48 -19.26
C LEU A 6 -14.03 10.66 -17.81
N THR A 7 -13.74 9.66 -16.98
CA THR A 7 -13.88 9.75 -15.53
C THR A 7 -12.52 9.60 -14.88
N VAL A 8 -12.17 10.56 -14.02
CA VAL A 8 -10.94 10.53 -13.23
C VAL A 8 -11.31 10.22 -11.79
N VAL A 9 -10.74 9.15 -11.24
CA VAL A 9 -10.99 8.71 -9.87
C VAL A 9 -9.71 8.84 -9.06
N ASP A 10 -9.80 9.50 -7.90
CA ASP A 10 -8.63 9.80 -7.09
C ASP A 10 -8.08 8.62 -6.26
N THR A 11 -8.68 7.44 -6.10
CA THR A 11 -8.12 6.28 -5.32
C THR A 11 -7.73 6.51 -3.84
N GLY A 12 -7.16 7.64 -3.41
CA GLY A 12 -6.62 7.85 -2.06
C GLY A 12 -5.47 6.91 -1.66
N ALA A 13 -4.97 6.10 -2.59
CA ALA A 13 -3.99 5.04 -2.35
C ALA A 13 -2.61 5.42 -2.91
N ILE A 14 -1.56 4.87 -2.30
CA ILE A 14 -0.17 5.11 -2.69
C ILE A 14 0.44 3.81 -3.19
N GLY A 15 1.14 3.87 -4.33
CA GLY A 15 1.90 2.75 -4.88
C GLY A 15 1.01 1.52 -5.14
N PRO A 16 1.31 0.34 -4.58
CA PRO A 16 0.57 -0.88 -4.86
C PRO A 16 -0.89 -0.85 -4.42
N GLY A 17 -1.31 0.05 -3.53
CA GLY A 17 -2.71 0.16 -3.11
C GLY A 17 -3.68 0.45 -4.27
N GLN A 18 -3.19 1.11 -5.33
CA GLN A 18 -3.99 1.36 -6.54
C GLN A 18 -4.24 0.08 -7.36
N ALA A 19 -3.36 -0.93 -7.26
CA ALA A 19 -3.48 -2.17 -8.03
C ALA A 19 -4.76 -2.93 -7.70
N LEU A 20 -5.18 -2.92 -6.43
CA LEU A 20 -6.42 -3.57 -6.00
C LEU A 20 -7.66 -2.95 -6.65
N MET A 21 -7.70 -1.62 -6.73
CA MET A 21 -8.82 -0.89 -7.33
C MET A 21 -8.87 -1.11 -8.84
N VAL A 22 -7.72 -1.08 -9.52
CA VAL A 22 -7.62 -1.35 -10.95
C VAL A 22 -8.00 -2.81 -11.27
N HIS A 23 -7.56 -3.76 -10.46
CA HIS A 23 -7.92 -5.17 -10.60
C HIS A 23 -9.44 -5.37 -10.52
N GLU A 24 -10.08 -4.83 -9.48
CA GLU A 24 -11.53 -4.94 -9.32
C GLU A 24 -12.30 -4.20 -10.43
N ALA A 25 -11.83 -3.02 -10.86
CA ALA A 25 -12.43 -2.31 -11.97
C ALA A 25 -12.42 -3.16 -13.25
N ALA A 26 -11.27 -3.76 -13.58
CA ALA A 26 -11.14 -4.63 -14.74
C ALA A 26 -12.02 -5.88 -14.63
N ARG A 27 -12.13 -6.46 -13.43
CA ARG A 27 -13.00 -7.62 -13.16
C ARG A 27 -14.48 -7.26 -13.37
N MET A 28 -14.94 -6.18 -12.76
CA MET A 28 -16.34 -5.72 -12.87
C MET A 28 -16.72 -5.39 -14.32
N LEU A 29 -15.84 -4.69 -15.06
CA LEU A 29 -16.08 -4.38 -16.47
C LEU A 29 -16.16 -5.65 -17.33
N ARG A 30 -15.30 -6.63 -17.08
CA ARG A 30 -15.35 -7.94 -17.76
C ARG A 30 -16.64 -8.71 -17.46
N GLU A 31 -17.23 -8.50 -16.29
CA GLU A 31 -18.51 -9.10 -15.89
C GLU A 31 -19.72 -8.31 -16.40
N GLY A 32 -19.51 -7.23 -17.16
CA GLY A 32 -20.57 -6.43 -17.76
C GLY A 32 -21.14 -5.34 -16.86
N ALA A 33 -20.44 -4.97 -15.78
CA ALA A 33 -20.85 -3.83 -14.96
C ALA A 33 -20.74 -2.50 -15.76
N GLU A 34 -21.68 -1.60 -15.50
CA GLU A 34 -21.65 -0.25 -16.06
C GLU A 34 -20.50 0.57 -15.45
N VAL A 35 -19.91 1.49 -16.22
CA VAL A 35 -18.78 2.33 -15.76
C VAL A 35 -19.14 3.10 -14.49
N ARG A 36 -20.39 3.58 -14.39
CA ARG A 36 -20.88 4.29 -13.20
C ARG A 36 -20.82 3.43 -11.94
N ASP A 37 -21.16 2.15 -12.03
CA ASP A 37 -21.16 1.23 -10.89
C ASP A 37 -19.72 0.89 -10.46
N VAL A 38 -18.83 0.75 -11.44
CA VAL A 38 -17.38 0.57 -11.20
C VAL A 38 -16.82 1.76 -10.41
N VAL A 39 -17.07 2.98 -10.89
CA VAL A 39 -16.62 4.21 -10.21
C VAL A 39 -17.20 4.28 -8.80
N HIS A 40 -18.50 4.01 -8.64
CA HIS A 40 -19.16 4.01 -7.34
C HIS A 40 -18.50 3.04 -6.35
N VAL A 41 -18.21 1.80 -6.77
CA VAL A 41 -17.55 0.80 -5.93
C VAL A 41 -16.13 1.21 -5.55
N ILE A 42 -15.37 1.79 -6.48
CA ILE A 42 -14.01 2.26 -6.19
C ILE A 42 -14.04 3.36 -5.14
N GLU A 43 -14.88 4.39 -5.34
CA GLU A 43 -14.89 5.58 -4.49
C GLU A 43 -15.47 5.32 -3.10
N ASN A 44 -16.50 4.49 -2.99
CA ASN A 44 -17.28 4.33 -1.76
C ASN A 44 -16.95 3.05 -0.98
N ARG A 45 -16.18 2.12 -1.56
CA ARG A 45 -15.84 0.85 -0.91
C ARG A 45 -14.35 0.56 -0.97
N LEU A 46 -13.77 0.49 -2.17
CA LEU A 46 -12.39 0.00 -2.31
C LEU A 46 -11.34 1.01 -1.83
N ARG A 47 -11.59 2.32 -2.01
CA ARG A 47 -10.77 3.38 -1.43
C ARG A 47 -10.56 3.18 0.08
N ASP A 48 -11.65 2.87 0.78
CA ASP A 48 -11.67 2.70 2.23
C ASP A 48 -11.18 1.34 2.71
N ALA A 49 -11.12 0.34 1.83
CA ALA A 49 -10.58 -0.99 2.14
C ALA A 49 -9.10 -1.15 1.76
N SER A 50 -8.51 -0.17 1.08
CA SER A 50 -7.11 -0.24 0.63
C SER A 50 -6.16 0.17 1.76
N HIS A 51 -5.44 -0.81 2.31
CA HIS A 51 -4.37 -0.63 3.27
C HIS A 51 -3.03 -1.00 2.64
N VAL A 52 -2.04 -0.11 2.75
CA VAL A 52 -0.69 -0.38 2.24
C VAL A 52 0.30 -0.36 3.38
N TYR A 53 1.12 -1.39 3.47
CA TYR A 53 2.19 -1.49 4.43
C TYR A 53 3.55 -1.50 3.74
N LEU A 54 4.53 -0.85 4.35
CA LEU A 54 5.88 -0.71 3.82
C LEU A 54 6.94 -0.94 4.89
N VAL A 55 7.89 -1.81 4.57
CA VAL A 55 9.14 -2.00 5.30
C VAL A 55 10.25 -1.35 4.47
N PRO A 56 10.78 -0.18 4.87
CA PRO A 56 11.77 0.53 4.05
C PRO A 56 13.19 -0.01 4.24
N ASP A 57 13.92 -0.15 3.13
CA ASP A 57 15.35 -0.45 3.14
C ASP A 57 16.22 0.76 3.51
N GLU A 58 15.79 1.97 3.14
CA GLU A 58 16.53 3.19 3.43
C GLU A 58 15.61 4.31 3.94
N LEU A 59 15.79 4.67 5.21
CA LEU A 59 14.98 5.69 5.87
C LEU A 59 15.20 7.10 5.31
N LEU A 60 16.43 7.41 4.91
CA LEU A 60 16.79 8.72 4.37
C LEU A 60 16.11 8.98 3.02
N TYR A 61 16.01 7.95 2.17
CA TYR A 61 15.28 8.02 0.91
C TYR A 61 13.79 8.32 1.15
N MET A 62 13.16 7.58 2.07
CA MET A 62 11.75 7.77 2.43
C MET A 62 11.47 9.18 2.96
N TYR A 63 12.31 9.68 3.86
CA TYR A 63 12.20 11.04 4.38
C TYR A 63 12.27 12.10 3.27
N THR A 64 13.23 11.94 2.35
CA THR A 64 13.43 12.87 1.24
C THR A 64 12.21 12.89 0.31
N ARG A 65 11.67 11.71 -0.02
CA ARG A 65 10.46 11.56 -0.84
C ARG A 65 9.23 12.19 -0.17
N ALA A 66 9.01 11.92 1.11
CA ALA A 66 7.89 12.48 1.86
C ALA A 66 7.94 14.01 1.89
N LYS A 67 9.13 14.58 2.15
CA LYS A 67 9.34 16.03 2.15
C LYS A 67 9.05 16.67 0.80
N GLN A 68 9.46 16.04 -0.31
CA GLN A 68 9.18 16.51 -1.67
C GLN A 68 7.69 16.50 -2.01
N LYS A 69 6.95 15.51 -1.52
CA LYS A 69 5.49 15.41 -1.70
C LYS A 69 4.70 16.41 -0.83
N GLY A 70 5.37 17.15 0.05
CA GLY A 70 4.70 18.04 1.00
C GLY A 70 3.91 17.29 2.08
N GLU A 71 4.21 16.01 2.31
CA GLU A 71 3.58 15.21 3.36
C GLU A 71 3.97 15.77 4.73
N LYS A 72 3.02 16.42 5.40
CA LYS A 72 3.19 17.02 6.74
C LYS A 72 2.97 16.00 7.87
N SER A 73 2.39 14.84 7.55
CA SER A 73 1.92 13.83 8.50
C SER A 73 3.02 13.06 9.21
N ILE A 74 4.28 13.17 8.77
CA ILE A 74 5.30 12.25 9.22
C ILE A 74 6.31 12.95 10.12
N THR A 75 6.28 12.60 11.42
CA THR A 75 7.31 12.95 12.41
C THR A 75 8.60 12.16 12.17
N TRP A 76 9.17 12.25 10.96
CA TRP A 76 10.39 11.55 10.55
C TRP A 76 11.61 11.93 11.40
N GLY A 77 11.61 13.13 11.99
CA GLY A 77 12.73 13.64 12.80
C GLY A 77 13.11 12.71 13.96
N ARG A 78 12.14 11.99 14.54
CA ARG A 78 12.39 11.00 15.62
C ARG A 78 13.00 9.69 15.11
N TYR A 79 12.79 9.35 13.84
CA TYR A 79 13.26 8.10 13.23
C TYR A 79 14.67 8.24 12.64
N MET A 80 15.04 9.45 12.18
CA MET A 80 16.39 9.73 11.69
C MET A 80 17.47 9.66 12.78
N MET A 81 17.13 9.91 14.04
CA MET A 81 18.08 9.86 15.16
C MET A 81 18.31 8.42 15.70
N GLY A 82 17.65 7.41 15.11
CA GLY A 82 17.60 6.04 15.60
C GLY A 82 18.32 4.98 14.75
N THR A 83 19.05 5.35 13.70
CA THR A 83 19.80 4.41 12.83
C THR A 83 20.92 3.65 13.56
N ALA A 84 21.20 3.98 14.82
CA ALA A 84 22.26 3.37 15.63
C ALA A 84 22.11 1.85 15.92
N PHE A 85 21.00 1.18 15.58
CA PHE A 85 20.79 -0.25 15.92
C PHE A 85 20.04 -1.11 14.88
N ASN A 86 20.09 -0.75 13.58
CA ASN A 86 19.32 -1.43 12.50
C ASN A 86 17.80 -1.50 12.77
N VAL A 87 17.26 -0.52 13.49
CA VAL A 87 15.82 -0.42 13.78
C VAL A 87 15.17 0.50 12.76
N ARG A 88 14.05 0.07 12.20
CA ARG A 88 13.35 0.72 11.08
C ARG A 88 11.84 0.82 11.40
N PRO A 89 11.14 1.87 10.96
CA PRO A 89 9.70 1.94 11.09
C PRO A 89 9.02 0.98 10.12
N LEU A 90 7.96 0.33 10.58
CA LEU A 90 6.94 -0.24 9.73
C LEU A 90 5.92 0.87 9.42
N ILE A 91 5.70 1.14 8.15
CA ILE A 91 4.87 2.24 7.69
C ILE A 91 3.51 1.70 7.24
N HIS A 92 2.45 2.38 7.62
CA HIS A 92 1.09 2.15 7.14
C HIS A 92 0.63 3.40 6.39
N MET A 93 0.07 3.20 5.21
CA MET A 93 -0.50 4.25 4.37
C MET A 93 -1.96 3.91 4.11
N HIS A 94 -2.83 4.86 4.43
CA HIS A 94 -4.28 4.69 4.31
C HIS A 94 -4.96 6.04 4.17
N ARG A 95 -5.89 6.18 3.21
CA ARG A 95 -6.66 7.41 2.96
C ARG A 95 -5.81 8.68 2.83
N GLY A 96 -4.68 8.59 2.15
CA GLY A 96 -3.73 9.72 1.98
C GLY A 96 -2.88 10.02 3.22
N ASP A 97 -3.12 9.38 4.35
CA ASP A 97 -2.28 9.46 5.53
C ASP A 97 -1.16 8.43 5.49
N THR A 98 -0.03 8.80 6.08
CA THR A 98 1.16 7.95 6.21
C THR A 98 1.65 8.00 7.64
N GLU A 99 1.71 6.86 8.30
CA GLU A 99 2.07 6.74 9.70
C GLU A 99 3.07 5.61 9.93
N ALA A 100 3.94 5.78 10.93
CA ALA A 100 4.82 4.71 11.39
C ALA A 100 4.14 3.97 12.55
N ILE A 101 3.68 2.75 12.30
CA ILE A 101 2.85 1.97 13.23
C ILE A 101 3.66 1.06 14.16
N ALA A 102 4.90 0.73 13.79
CA ALA A 102 5.78 -0.09 14.61
C ALA A 102 7.25 0.20 14.33
N LYS A 103 8.12 -0.29 15.22
CA LYS A 103 9.57 -0.37 15.01
C LYS A 103 9.98 -1.83 14.90
N VAL A 104 10.74 -2.17 13.87
CA VAL A 104 11.22 -3.52 13.59
C VAL A 104 12.73 -3.51 13.49
N ARG A 105 13.38 -4.61 13.88
CA ARG A 105 14.84 -4.77 13.81
C ARG A 105 15.19 -5.51 12.53
N GLY A 106 15.77 -4.81 11.55
CA GLY A 106 15.97 -5.33 10.20
C GLY A 106 14.70 -5.40 9.37
N SER A 107 14.86 -5.57 8.06
CA SER A 107 13.76 -5.72 7.09
C SER A 107 13.06 -7.06 7.24
N ASP A 108 13.81 -8.14 7.47
CA ASP A 108 13.29 -9.51 7.56
C ASP A 108 12.20 -9.66 8.64
N GLU A 109 12.42 -9.11 9.83
CA GLU A 109 11.41 -9.14 10.90
C GLU A 109 10.16 -8.33 10.53
N GLY A 110 10.32 -7.20 9.82
CA GLY A 110 9.18 -6.43 9.32
C GLY A 110 8.36 -7.19 8.29
N ILE A 111 9.04 -7.84 7.35
CA ILE A 111 8.41 -8.63 6.28
C ILE A 111 7.67 -9.82 6.88
N ARG A 112 8.31 -10.56 7.79
CA ARG A 112 7.69 -11.69 8.50
C ARG A 112 6.41 -11.28 9.22
N ARG A 113 6.40 -10.14 9.91
CA ARG A 113 5.19 -9.61 10.57
C ARG A 113 4.10 -9.23 9.58
N LEU A 114 4.46 -8.62 8.45
CA LEU A 114 3.48 -8.28 7.41
C LEU A 114 2.87 -9.52 6.78
N LEU A 115 3.69 -10.52 6.43
CA LEU A 115 3.19 -11.79 5.88
C LEU A 115 2.26 -12.51 6.87
N ALA A 116 2.64 -12.58 8.14
CA ALA A 116 1.77 -13.16 9.17
C ALA A 116 0.45 -12.39 9.32
N HIS A 117 0.48 -11.05 9.25
CA HIS A 117 -0.73 -10.25 9.26
C HIS A 117 -1.59 -10.50 8.01
N THR A 118 -0.99 -10.57 6.83
CA THR A 118 -1.68 -10.91 5.58
C THR A 118 -2.32 -12.29 5.66
N GLU A 119 -1.61 -13.28 6.19
CA GLU A 119 -2.14 -14.64 6.42
C GLU A 119 -3.38 -14.58 7.30
N THR A 120 -3.32 -13.90 8.45
CA THR A 120 -4.49 -13.69 9.32
C THR A 120 -5.66 -13.05 8.57
N MET A 121 -5.42 -12.00 7.78
CA MET A 121 -6.47 -11.33 7.01
C MET A 121 -7.12 -12.26 5.97
N ILE A 122 -6.35 -13.19 5.39
CA ILE A 122 -6.85 -14.20 4.46
C ILE A 122 -7.64 -15.28 5.20
N THR A 123 -7.06 -15.90 6.23
CA THR A 123 -7.65 -17.04 6.94
C THR A 123 -8.91 -16.68 7.72
N GLU A 124 -9.01 -15.43 8.18
CA GLU A 124 -10.20 -14.90 8.86
C GLU A 124 -11.22 -14.27 7.88
N GLU A 125 -11.00 -14.36 6.57
CA GLU A 125 -11.88 -13.80 5.53
C GLU A 125 -12.13 -12.29 5.68
N ARG A 126 -11.10 -11.53 6.08
CA ARG A 126 -11.20 -10.10 6.38
C ARG A 126 -10.84 -9.17 5.21
N LEU A 127 -10.51 -9.74 4.06
CA LEU A 127 -10.24 -8.97 2.86
C LEU A 127 -11.55 -8.61 2.14
N ALA A 128 -11.70 -7.34 1.77
CA ALA A 128 -12.85 -6.89 0.97
C ALA A 128 -12.87 -7.48 -0.45
N THR A 129 -11.72 -7.96 -0.93
CA THR A 129 -11.52 -8.63 -2.22
C THR A 129 -10.53 -9.78 -2.03
N PRO A 130 -10.60 -10.86 -2.83
CA PRO A 130 -9.70 -12.01 -2.67
C PRO A 130 -8.30 -11.75 -3.26
N VAL A 131 -7.79 -10.51 -3.18
CA VAL A 131 -6.58 -10.06 -3.87
C VAL A 131 -5.64 -9.36 -2.89
N VAL A 132 -4.38 -9.74 -2.93
CA VAL A 132 -3.28 -9.07 -2.25
C VAL A 132 -2.27 -8.62 -3.31
N ALA A 133 -1.88 -7.35 -3.26
CA ALA A 133 -0.84 -6.80 -4.12
C ALA A 133 0.48 -6.69 -3.33
N ILE A 134 1.54 -7.31 -3.84
CA ILE A 134 2.87 -7.24 -3.24
C ILE A 134 3.82 -6.60 -4.25
N THR A 135 4.56 -5.60 -3.81
CA THR A 135 5.64 -4.99 -4.59
C THR A 135 6.92 -5.03 -3.76
N TYR A 136 8.04 -5.28 -4.43
CA TYR A 136 9.36 -5.27 -3.82
C TYR A 136 10.29 -4.39 -4.63
N SER A 137 11.36 -3.93 -4.00
CA SER A 137 12.47 -3.23 -4.65
C SER A 137 13.77 -4.03 -4.43
N GLY A 138 14.66 -3.99 -5.42
CA GLY A 138 15.95 -4.70 -5.35
C GLY A 138 15.93 -6.04 -6.07
N SER A 139 16.82 -6.94 -5.66
CA SER A 139 16.99 -8.24 -6.34
C SER A 139 15.83 -9.19 -6.07
N LEU A 140 15.35 -9.86 -7.11
CA LEU A 140 14.38 -10.95 -7.00
C LEU A 140 14.90 -12.10 -6.13
N ASP A 141 16.21 -12.30 -6.04
CA ASP A 141 16.78 -13.34 -5.18
C ASP A 141 16.50 -13.07 -3.70
N THR A 142 16.34 -11.81 -3.29
CA THR A 142 15.94 -11.46 -1.92
C THR A 142 14.54 -11.96 -1.62
N VAL A 143 13.61 -11.80 -2.56
CA VAL A 143 12.24 -12.32 -2.43
C VAL A 143 12.23 -13.84 -2.42
N ARG A 144 13.02 -14.49 -3.29
CA ARG A 144 13.10 -15.95 -3.36
C ARG A 144 13.66 -16.63 -2.12
N ARG A 145 14.45 -15.91 -1.32
CA ARG A 145 15.00 -16.40 -0.04
C ARG A 145 14.05 -16.20 1.14
N MET A 146 12.92 -15.52 0.94
CA MET A 146 11.88 -15.39 1.96
C MET A 146 11.08 -16.69 1.93
N GLU A 147 11.33 -17.56 2.91
CA GLU A 147 10.56 -18.80 3.16
C GLU A 147 9.34 -18.53 4.03
#